data_AF-A0A140AYH5-F1
#
_entry.id   AF-A0A140AYH5-F1
#
_cell.length_a   1.000
_cell.length_b   1.000
_cell.length_c   1.000
_cell.angle_alpha   90.00
_cell.angle_beta   90.00
_cell.angle_gamma   90.00
#
_symmetry.space_group_name_H-M   'P 1'
#
loop_
_entity.id
_entity.type
_entity.pdbx_description
1 polymer ?
#
loop_
_entity_poly.entity_id
_entity_poly.type
_entity_poly.pdbx_seq_one_letter_code
_entity_poly.pdbx_strand_id
1 'polypeptide(L)'
;TNLANRGADNADNGPTAQVYSEPKTGQTVALNTLLVGGTYVQADANDDLTVSQLPTKAVTVYFLCNKTGGGGGVGCWIGVEVAAQPPLG
;
A
#
# COMPACT_ATOMS: atom_id res chain seq x y z
N THR A 1 -9.07 16.82 0.63
CA THR A 1 -8.43 16.02 1.70
C THR A 1 -7.42 15.15 1.00
N ASN A 2 -6.13 15.40 1.23
CA ASN A 2 -5.06 14.69 0.52
C ASN A 2 -4.94 13.28 1.10
N LEU A 3 -5.12 12.26 0.26
CA LEU A 3 -4.81 10.88 0.57
C LEU A 3 -3.29 10.78 0.71
N ALA A 4 -2.83 10.24 1.82
CA ALA A 4 -1.43 10.33 2.19
C ALA A 4 -1.00 9.12 2.99
N ASN A 5 -0.37 8.15 2.33
CA ASN A 5 0.53 7.17 2.94
C ASN A 5 1.80 7.82 3.54
N ARG A 6 1.67 9.06 4.05
CA ARG A 6 2.71 9.88 4.70
C ARG A 6 3.00 9.43 6.15
N GLY A 7 2.64 8.19 6.49
CA GLY A 7 3.03 7.54 7.74
C GLY A 7 4.31 6.72 7.60
N ALA A 8 4.72 6.39 6.37
CA ALA A 8 6.07 5.96 6.07
C ALA A 8 6.89 7.23 5.82
N ASP A 9 7.90 7.51 6.64
CA ASP A 9 8.67 8.76 6.55
C ASP A 9 9.37 8.96 5.17
N ASN A 10 9.33 7.96 4.28
CA ASN A 10 9.87 7.96 2.90
C ASN A 10 8.95 7.19 1.93
N ALA A 11 7.74 7.68 1.64
CA ALA A 11 6.87 7.07 0.63
C ALA A 11 7.41 7.36 -0.79
N ASP A 12 8.44 6.63 -1.20
CA ASP A 12 8.97 6.68 -2.57
C ASP A 12 7.94 6.13 -3.57
N ASN A 13 7.91 6.71 -4.78
CA ASN A 13 7.17 6.15 -5.90
C ASN A 13 7.86 4.90 -6.45
N GLY A 14 7.08 4.00 -7.04
CA GLY A 14 7.59 2.83 -7.76
C GLY A 14 7.30 1.50 -7.07
N PRO A 15 7.94 0.42 -7.52
CA PRO A 15 7.73 -0.93 -6.98
C PRO A 15 8.28 -1.12 -5.57
N THR A 16 9.17 -0.24 -5.09
CA THR A 16 9.78 -0.30 -3.75
C THR A 16 9.10 0.63 -2.74
N ALA A 17 7.97 1.24 -3.12
CA ALA A 17 7.18 2.08 -2.24
C ALA A 17 6.88 1.38 -0.92
N GLN A 18 7.01 2.10 0.19
CA GLN A 18 6.73 1.54 1.51
C GLN A 18 5.22 1.51 1.77
N VAL A 19 4.69 0.31 2.02
CA VAL A 19 3.28 0.06 2.32
C VAL A 19 3.14 -0.69 3.62
N TYR A 20 1.96 -0.65 4.25
CA TYR A 20 1.70 -1.43 5.44
C TYR A 20 1.24 -2.84 5.04
N SER A 21 1.82 -3.88 5.65
CA SER A 21 1.36 -5.26 5.48
C SER A 21 0.15 -5.59 6.36
N GLU A 22 -0.06 -4.81 7.42
CA GLU A 22 -1.15 -4.98 8.39
C GLU A 22 -1.65 -3.61 8.87
N PRO A 23 -2.94 -3.49 9.21
CA PRO A 23 -3.46 -2.26 9.77
C PRO A 23 -2.90 -2.05 11.18
N LYS A 24 -2.63 -0.79 11.55
CA LYS A 24 -2.30 -0.35 12.93
C LYS A 24 -0.97 -0.88 13.52
N THR A 25 -0.14 -1.60 12.77
CA THR A 25 1.14 -2.14 13.28
C THR A 25 2.30 -1.13 13.20
N GLY A 26 2.13 -0.05 12.44
CA GLY A 26 3.18 0.96 12.23
C GLY A 26 4.38 0.45 11.42
N GLN A 27 4.40 -0.84 11.05
CA GLN A 27 5.47 -1.46 10.30
C GLN A 27 5.17 -1.40 8.80
N THR A 28 6.13 -0.88 8.04
CA THR A 28 6.06 -0.84 6.58
C THR A 28 6.97 -1.91 5.97
N VAL A 29 6.61 -2.35 4.77
CA VAL A 29 7.39 -3.23 3.91
C VAL A 29 7.42 -2.64 2.50
N ALA A 30 8.43 -3.01 1.71
CA ALA A 30 8.46 -2.61 0.31
C ALA A 30 7.35 -3.32 -0.49
N LEU A 31 6.64 -2.58 -1.35
CA LEU A 31 5.49 -3.06 -2.11
C LEU A 31 5.78 -4.34 -2.91
N ASN A 32 6.92 -4.39 -3.60
CA ASN A 32 7.35 -5.55 -4.41
C ASN A 32 7.54 -6.84 -3.61
N THR A 33 7.66 -6.77 -2.28
CA THR A 33 7.72 -7.97 -1.43
C THR A 33 6.35 -8.62 -1.23
N LEU A 34 5.27 -7.84 -1.39
CA LEU A 34 3.88 -8.29 -1.30
C LEU A 34 3.26 -8.48 -2.69
N LEU A 35 3.47 -7.51 -3.59
CA LEU A 35 2.93 -7.45 -4.94
C LEU A 35 4.08 -7.25 -5.92
N VAL A 36 4.62 -8.35 -6.46
CA VAL A 36 5.76 -8.32 -7.40
C VAL A 36 5.46 -7.46 -8.65
N GLY A 37 4.22 -7.49 -9.14
CA GLY A 37 3.75 -6.62 -10.24
C GLY A 37 3.13 -5.30 -9.80
N GLY A 38 3.28 -4.92 -8.52
CA GLY A 38 2.72 -3.71 -7.95
C GLY A 38 3.60 -2.49 -8.22
N THR A 39 2.99 -1.36 -8.53
CA THR A 39 3.66 -0.05 -8.60
C THR A 39 2.75 1.00 -8.01
N TYR A 40 3.27 1.76 -7.06
CA TYR A 40 2.53 2.84 -6.40
C TYR A 40 3.10 4.19 -6.86
N VAL A 41 2.21 5.13 -7.20
CA VAL A 41 2.58 6.49 -7.59
C VAL A 41 1.71 7.46 -6.82
N GLN A 42 2.34 8.36 -6.09
CA GLN A 42 1.70 9.52 -5.52
C GLN A 42 1.82 10.70 -6.50
N ALA A 43 0.68 11.26 -6.91
CA ALA A 43 0.57 12.39 -7.83
C ALA A 43 -0.38 13.45 -7.25
N ASP A 44 0.19 14.49 -6.63
CA ASP A 44 -0.52 15.59 -5.99
C ASP A 44 -1.58 15.14 -4.95
N ALA A 45 -2.86 15.14 -5.36
CA ALA A 45 -4.00 14.77 -4.53
C ALA A 45 -4.46 13.32 -4.75
N ASN A 46 -3.87 12.63 -5.72
CA ASN A 46 -4.23 11.28 -6.12
C ASN A 46 -3.10 10.30 -5.80
N ASP A 47 -3.49 9.07 -5.49
CA ASP A 47 -2.59 7.95 -5.30
C ASP A 47 -3.04 6.82 -6.25
N ASP A 48 -2.11 6.34 -7.07
CA ASP A 48 -2.36 5.28 -8.04
C ASP A 48 -1.60 4.02 -7.66
N LEU A 49 -2.32 2.91 -7.50
CA LEU A 49 -1.74 1.56 -7.39
C LEU A 49 -2.04 0.79 -8.68
N THR A 50 -1.00 0.52 -9.45
CA THR A 50 -1.09 -0.35 -10.63
C THR A 50 -0.60 -1.75 -10.28
N VAL A 51 -1.35 -2.78 -10.70
CA VAL A 51 -0.95 -4.18 -10.57
C VAL A 51 -0.88 -4.79 -11.98
N SER A 52 0.35 -4.91 -12.51
CA SER A 52 0.59 -5.47 -13.85
C SER A 52 0.58 -7.00 -13.87
N GLN A 53 0.80 -7.62 -12.71
CA GLN A 53 0.79 -9.06 -12.53
C GLN A 53 0.08 -9.42 -11.22
N LEU A 54 -0.95 -10.25 -11.31
CA LEU A 54 -1.66 -10.76 -10.14
C LEU A 54 -0.73 -11.71 -9.33
N PRO A 55 -0.77 -11.66 -7.99
CA PRO A 55 0.02 -12.53 -7.12
C PRO A 55 -0.41 -14.00 -7.23
N THR A 56 0.42 -14.94 -6.79
CA THR A 56 0.08 -16.38 -6.75
C THR A 56 -0.98 -16.73 -5.71
N LYS A 57 -1.12 -15.90 -4.67
CA LYS A 57 -2.13 -15.98 -3.61
C LYS A 57 -2.73 -14.60 -3.42
N ALA A 58 -3.96 -14.51 -2.89
CA ALA A 58 -4.53 -13.21 -2.57
C ALA A 58 -3.66 -12.49 -1.53
N VAL A 59 -3.41 -11.21 -1.77
CA VAL A 59 -2.55 -10.37 -0.92
C VAL A 59 -3.29 -9.07 -0.63
N THR A 60 -3.27 -8.64 0.62
CA THR A 60 -3.82 -7.34 1.02
C THR A 60 -2.70 -6.40 1.38
N VAL A 61 -2.72 -5.20 0.78
CA VAL A 61 -1.82 -4.10 1.13
C VAL A 61 -2.62 -2.99 1.81
N TYR A 62 -2.02 -2.31 2.76
CA TYR A 62 -2.69 -1.26 3.52
C TYR A 62 -2.02 0.10 3.33
N PHE A 63 -2.87 1.12 3.19
CA PHE A 63 -2.49 2.52 3.11
C PHE A 63 -3.18 3.28 4.25
N LEU A 64 -2.45 4.20 4.87
CA LEU A 64 -3.01 5.15 5.82
C LEU A 64 -3.30 6.45 5.07
N CYS A 65 -4.49 7.04 5.19
CA CYS A 65 -4.85 8.25 4.43
C CYS A 65 -4.76 9.53 5.25
N ASN A 66 -4.99 9.45 6.56
CA ASN A 66 -4.93 10.59 7.47
C ASN A 66 -4.36 10.11 8.80
N LYS A 67 -3.17 10.55 9.19
CA LYS A 67 -2.64 10.33 10.54
C LYS A 67 -2.92 11.57 11.37
N THR A 68 -4.01 11.56 12.15
CA THR A 68 -4.25 12.58 13.16
C THR A 68 -3.53 12.20 14.45
N GLY A 69 -2.43 12.89 14.78
CA GLY A 69 -1.67 12.71 16.02
C GLY A 69 -0.47 11.74 15.89
N GLY A 70 0.70 12.20 16.30
CA GLY A 70 1.94 11.42 16.34
C GLY A 70 1.85 10.21 17.26
N GLY A 71 2.50 9.11 16.89
CA GLY A 71 2.76 7.96 17.78
C GLY A 71 1.58 7.02 18.13
N GLY A 72 0.36 7.28 17.66
CA GLY A 72 -0.79 6.39 17.96
C GLY A 72 -2.14 6.81 17.38
N GLY A 73 -2.15 7.73 16.40
CA GLY A 73 -3.36 8.33 15.86
C GLY A 73 -4.34 7.35 15.23
N VAL A 74 -5.64 7.59 15.49
CA VAL A 74 -6.73 7.03 14.69
C VAL A 74 -6.62 7.63 13.30
N GLY A 75 -6.45 6.78 12.30
CA GLY A 75 -6.38 7.18 10.91
C GLY A 75 -7.29 6.35 10.02
N CYS A 76 -7.65 6.92 8.87
CA CYS A 76 -8.39 6.20 7.85
C CYS A 76 -7.44 5.21 7.18
N TRP A 77 -7.74 3.92 7.28
CA TRP A 77 -6.98 2.85 6.64
C TRP A 77 -7.74 2.37 5.41
N ILE A 78 -7.02 2.22 4.30
CA ILE A 78 -7.50 1.58 3.07
C ILE A 78 -6.78 0.24 2.96
N GLY A 79 -7.54 -0.86 2.97
CA GLY A 79 -7.04 -2.17 2.60
C GLY A 79 -7.39 -2.46 1.14
N VAL A 80 -6.37 -2.73 0.31
CA VAL A 80 -6.54 -3.15 -1.08
C VAL A 80 -6.21 -4.63 -1.15
N GLU A 81 -7.22 -5.47 -1.31
CA GLU A 81 -7.05 -6.89 -1.57
C GLU A 81 -6.88 -7.12 -3.07
N VAL A 82 -5.76 -7.74 -3.44
CA VAL A 82 -5.46 -8.14 -4.80
C VAL A 82 -5.64 -9.65 -4.89
N ALA A 83 -6.56 -10.07 -5.75
CA ALA A 83 -6.87 -11.48 -5.96
C ALA A 83 -5.69 -12.26 -6.54
N ALA A 84 -5.67 -13.57 -6.29
CA ALA A 84 -4.69 -14.46 -6.89
C ALA A 84 -4.88 -14.56 -8.41
N GLN A 85 -3.80 -14.81 -9.14
CA GLN A 85 -3.84 -15.18 -10.55
C GLN A 85 -4.66 -16.47 -10.72
N PRO A 86 -5.50 -16.57 -11.78
CA PRO A 86 -6.17 -17.81 -12.11
C PRO A 86 -5.16 -18.94 -12.36
N PRO A 87 -5.49 -20.20 -12.02
CA PRO A 87 -4.67 -21.34 -12.41
C PRO A 87 -4.49 -21.35 -13.94
N LEU A 88 -3.26 -21.53 -14.40
CA LEU A 88 -3.00 -21.92 -15.79
C LEU A 88 -3.42 -23.39 -15.88
N GLY A 89 -4.46 -23.66 -16.66
CA GLY A 89 -5.11 -24.97 -16.76
C GLY A 89 -4.22 -26.11 -17.22
#